data_AF-A0A2T7FTI1-F1
#
_entry.id   AF-A0A2T7FTI1-F1
#
_cell.length_a   1.000
_cell.length_b   1.000
_cell.length_c   1.000
_cell.angle_alpha   90.00
_cell.angle_beta   90.00
_cell.angle_gamma   90.00
#
_symmetry.space_group_name_H-M   'P 1'
#
loop_
_entity.id
_entity.type
_entity.pdbx_description
1 polymer ?
#
loop_
_entity_poly.entity_id
_entity_poly.type
_entity_poly.pdbx_seq_one_letter_code
_entity_poly.pdbx_strand_id
1 'polypeptide(L)'
;MKIGLIGGGAIGRYVAERLTAQGDGPHALLVRPGRLDEASGDGIDRFGSVADLPSDIDLMVDCAGHGALIEHGAAILERGIDLITVSLGALADPQLEAQLTHAAEAGGAQLHLASGAIGALDALQAARVGGLTDVTYTGRKPPNGWRGSPAEDHLDLDALNEAATHFEGTARQAATDYPKNANVAAAVALAGIGFDATQVRLIADPQVTANIHEVTAKGTFGQFTFHIEGTALPDNPRSSALAAMSVIAAIRRRRAAITT
;
A
#
# COMPACT_ATOMS: atom_id res chain seq x y z
N MET A 1 8.31 4.49 21.42
CA MET A 1 8.18 3.77 20.14
C MET A 1 9.19 4.37 19.18
N LYS A 2 10.33 3.71 19.00
CA LYS A 2 11.34 4.08 18.01
C LYS A 2 10.91 3.55 16.64
N ILE A 3 10.87 4.44 15.66
CA ILE A 3 10.35 4.15 14.32
C ILE A 3 11.50 4.19 13.33
N GLY A 4 11.62 3.17 12.50
CA GLY A 4 12.45 3.19 11.29
C GLY A 4 11.60 3.24 10.02
N LEU A 5 12.14 3.83 8.96
CA LEU A 5 11.51 3.88 7.64
C LEU A 5 12.31 3.05 6.63
N ILE A 6 11.62 2.46 5.65
CA ILE A 6 12.25 1.88 4.46
C ILE A 6 11.95 2.78 3.27
N GLY A 7 13.01 3.37 2.72
CA GLY A 7 12.97 4.26 1.55
C GLY A 7 12.57 5.72 1.83
N GLY A 8 13.35 6.65 1.25
CA GLY A 8 13.13 8.10 1.32
C GLY A 8 12.37 8.68 0.12
N GLY A 9 11.43 7.92 -0.46
CA GLY A 9 10.58 8.37 -1.57
C GLY A 9 9.52 9.40 -1.12
N ALA A 10 8.59 9.78 -2.00
CA ALA A 10 7.58 10.78 -1.70
C ALA A 10 6.72 10.43 -0.46
N ILE A 11 6.26 9.19 -0.34
CA ILE A 11 5.51 8.72 0.83
C ILE A 11 6.40 8.71 2.08
N GLY A 12 7.60 8.13 2.00
CA GLY A 12 8.53 8.06 3.13
C GLY A 12 8.91 9.44 3.67
N ARG A 13 9.16 10.41 2.78
CA ARG A 13 9.43 11.81 3.15
C ARG A 13 8.23 12.47 3.82
N TYR A 14 7.04 12.31 3.25
CA TYR A 14 5.81 12.81 3.87
C TYR A 14 5.64 12.25 5.29
N VAL A 15 5.87 10.94 5.47
CA VAL A 15 5.78 10.27 6.77
C VAL A 15 6.84 10.84 7.74
N ALA A 16 8.09 10.94 7.30
CA ALA A 16 9.19 11.50 8.10
C ALA A 16 8.89 12.93 8.57
N GLU A 17 8.51 13.81 7.65
CA GLU A 17 8.17 15.21 7.95
C GLU A 17 7.01 15.31 8.95
N ARG A 18 5.96 14.51 8.76
CA ARG A 18 4.80 14.50 9.66
C ARG A 18 5.12 13.99 11.05
N LEU A 19 5.98 12.97 11.16
CA LEU A 19 6.46 12.45 12.44
C LEU A 19 7.37 13.46 13.15
N THR A 20 8.33 14.06 12.44
CA THR A 20 9.24 15.08 12.97
C THR A 20 8.50 16.32 13.45
N ALA A 21 7.49 16.79 12.72
CA ALA A 21 6.66 17.92 13.13
C ALA A 21 5.89 17.67 14.45
N GLN A 22 5.76 16.41 14.88
CA GLN A 22 5.14 16.01 16.14
C GLN A 22 6.17 15.70 17.24
N GLY A 23 7.46 15.92 16.98
CA GLY A 23 8.55 15.63 17.91
C GLY A 23 8.92 14.15 17.99
N ASP A 24 8.51 13.34 17.00
CA ASP A 24 8.65 11.88 17.03
C ASP A 24 9.20 11.34 15.71
N GLY A 25 10.21 12.02 15.18
CA GLY A 25 10.81 11.72 13.89
C GLY A 25 11.38 10.30 13.78
N PRO A 26 11.65 9.82 12.55
CA PRO A 26 12.28 8.53 12.34
C PRO A 26 13.67 8.47 12.98
N HIS A 27 13.99 7.32 13.57
CA HIS A 27 15.27 7.05 14.21
C HIS A 27 16.23 6.28 13.28
N ALA A 28 15.69 5.60 12.27
CA ALA A 28 16.47 4.86 11.30
C ALA A 28 15.84 4.99 9.91
N LEU A 29 16.68 5.05 8.88
CA LEU A 29 16.28 4.99 7.48
C LEU A 29 17.04 3.86 6.79
N LEU A 30 16.33 2.79 6.45
CA LEU A 30 16.85 1.72 5.61
C LEU A 30 16.82 2.20 4.15
N VAL A 31 18.01 2.31 3.56
CA VAL A 31 18.23 2.74 2.19
C VAL A 31 19.01 1.68 1.42
N ARG A 32 18.96 1.76 0.09
CA ARG A 32 19.86 0.96 -0.74
C ARG A 32 21.32 1.33 -0.45
N PRO A 33 22.29 0.39 -0.48
CA PRO A 33 23.69 0.65 -0.13
C PRO A 33 24.30 1.87 -0.84
N GLY A 34 23.97 2.09 -2.12
CA GLY A 34 24.45 3.26 -2.88
C GLY A 34 23.89 4.63 -2.44
N ARG A 35 23.03 4.67 -1.41
CA ARG A 35 22.45 5.89 -0.83
C ARG A 35 22.84 6.12 0.63
N LEU A 36 23.75 5.33 1.18
CA LEU A 36 24.24 5.47 2.55
C LEU A 36 24.93 6.83 2.77
N ASP A 37 25.76 7.22 1.82
CA ASP A 37 26.57 8.45 1.89
C ASP A 37 25.83 9.70 1.39
N GLU A 38 24.54 9.59 1.05
CA GLU A 38 23.72 10.75 0.72
C GLU A 38 23.55 11.61 1.98
N ALA A 39 24.36 12.67 2.07
CA ALA A 39 24.25 13.65 3.14
C ALA A 39 22.82 14.19 3.19
N SER A 40 22.19 14.06 4.35
CA SER A 40 20.89 14.67 4.61
C SER A 40 20.98 15.64 5.78
N GLY A 41 20.31 16.77 5.63
CA GLY A 41 20.09 17.70 6.73
C GLY A 41 18.99 17.25 7.70
N ASP A 42 18.51 16.00 7.59
CA ASP A 42 17.38 15.49 8.39
C ASP A 42 17.79 14.87 9.73
N GLY A 43 19.09 14.59 9.93
CA GLY A 43 19.60 14.01 11.17
C GLY A 43 19.18 12.55 11.43
N ILE A 44 18.69 11.84 10.40
CA ILE A 44 18.27 10.44 10.52
C ILE A 44 19.44 9.51 10.15
N ASP A 45 19.71 8.52 11.00
CA ASP A 45 20.75 7.52 10.73
C ASP A 45 20.35 6.59 9.57
N ARG A 46 21.29 6.34 8.65
CA ARG A 46 21.09 5.51 7.45
C ARG A 46 21.71 4.15 7.60
N PHE A 47 20.97 3.13 7.17
CA PHE A 47 21.39 1.73 7.21
C PHE A 47 21.21 1.10 5.85
N GLY A 48 22.13 0.22 5.46
CA GLY A 48 22.13 -0.46 4.16
C GLY A 48 21.58 -1.89 4.23
N SER A 49 21.40 -2.40 5.45
CA SER A 49 20.95 -3.75 5.74
C SER A 49 20.09 -3.76 6.98
N VAL A 50 19.12 -4.69 7.01
CA VAL A 50 18.31 -4.96 8.20
C VAL A 50 19.20 -5.42 9.36
N ALA A 51 20.31 -6.11 9.11
CA ALA A 51 21.20 -6.60 10.17
C ALA A 51 21.85 -5.47 10.98
N ASP A 52 22.02 -4.30 10.37
CA ASP A 52 22.69 -3.16 10.99
C ASP A 52 21.73 -2.23 11.76
N LEU A 53 20.41 -2.45 11.65
CA LEU A 53 19.42 -1.61 12.34
C LEU A 53 19.55 -1.76 13.87
N PRO A 54 19.43 -0.66 14.64
CA PRO A 54 19.49 -0.69 16.10
C PRO A 54 18.53 -1.72 16.71
N SER A 55 18.93 -2.36 17.81
CA SER A 55 18.14 -3.42 18.45
C SER A 55 16.89 -2.90 19.19
N ASP A 56 16.76 -1.58 19.35
CA ASP A 56 15.66 -0.94 20.08
C ASP A 56 14.64 -0.25 19.15
N ILE A 57 14.67 -0.55 17.84
CA ILE A 57 13.59 -0.16 16.92
C ILE A 57 12.34 -0.99 17.22
N ASP A 58 11.24 -0.31 17.52
CA ASP A 58 9.95 -0.94 17.84
C ASP A 58 9.11 -1.22 16.58
N LEU A 59 9.27 -0.41 15.54
CA LEU A 59 8.42 -0.43 14.35
C LEU A 59 9.20 0.00 13.11
N MET A 60 9.15 -0.81 12.05
CA MET A 60 9.58 -0.42 10.72
C MET A 60 8.38 -0.05 9.84
N VAL A 61 8.58 0.87 8.90
CA VAL A 61 7.53 1.33 7.99
C VAL A 61 8.02 1.28 6.55
N ASP A 62 7.47 0.37 5.76
CA ASP A 62 7.74 0.23 4.34
C ASP A 62 6.94 1.24 3.50
N CYS A 63 7.68 2.19 2.92
CA CYS A 63 7.21 3.15 1.93
C CYS A 63 8.00 3.07 0.61
N ALA A 64 8.72 1.97 0.38
CA ALA A 64 9.70 1.83 -0.70
C ALA A 64 9.19 0.98 -1.88
N GLY A 65 8.07 0.29 -1.71
CA GLY A 65 7.43 -0.51 -2.77
C GLY A 65 7.76 -2.00 -2.68
N HIS A 66 7.20 -2.79 -3.60
CA HIS A 66 7.21 -4.25 -3.54
C HIS A 66 8.61 -4.85 -3.38
N GLY A 67 9.60 -4.35 -4.12
CA GLY A 67 10.96 -4.86 -4.06
C GLY A 67 11.58 -4.74 -2.67
N ALA A 68 11.32 -3.64 -1.95
CA ALA A 68 11.83 -3.45 -0.60
C ALA A 68 11.12 -4.36 0.43
N LEU A 69 9.81 -4.59 0.26
CA LEU A 69 9.09 -5.54 1.11
C LEU A 69 9.61 -6.98 0.90
N ILE A 70 9.87 -7.36 -0.35
CA ILE A 70 10.47 -8.67 -0.69
C ILE A 70 11.86 -8.80 -0.08
N GLU A 71 12.68 -7.75 -0.21
CA GLU A 71 14.09 -7.78 0.23
C GLU A 71 14.24 -7.76 1.75
N HIS A 72 13.41 -6.98 2.45
CA HIS A 72 13.64 -6.66 3.87
C HIS A 72 12.55 -7.18 4.81
N GLY A 73 11.34 -7.48 4.31
CA GLY A 73 10.17 -7.75 5.14
C GLY A 73 10.37 -8.92 6.09
N ALA A 74 10.82 -10.07 5.58
CA ALA A 74 11.04 -11.27 6.39
C ALA A 74 12.11 -11.05 7.45
N ALA A 75 13.26 -10.47 7.09
CA ALA A 75 14.36 -10.22 8.01
C ALA A 75 13.97 -9.24 9.14
N ILE A 76 13.10 -8.26 8.86
CA ILE A 76 12.59 -7.34 9.89
C ILE A 76 11.67 -8.07 10.86
N LEU A 77 10.72 -8.85 10.32
CA LEU A 77 9.74 -9.57 11.12
C LEU A 77 10.39 -10.66 11.98
N GLU A 78 11.36 -11.42 11.45
CA GLU A 78 12.12 -12.45 12.18
C GLU A 78 12.91 -11.88 13.36
N ARG A 79 13.30 -10.60 13.31
CA ARG A 79 13.95 -9.89 14.42
C ARG A 79 12.98 -9.50 15.54
N GLY A 80 11.68 -9.78 15.39
CA GLY A 80 10.65 -9.37 16.34
C GLY A 80 10.25 -7.90 16.23
N ILE A 81 10.52 -7.27 15.09
CA ILE A 81 10.16 -5.87 14.83
C ILE A 81 8.87 -5.84 14.02
N ASP A 82 7.84 -5.16 14.52
CA ASP A 82 6.60 -4.96 13.77
C ASP A 82 6.87 -4.15 12.49
N LEU A 83 6.10 -4.43 11.44
CA LEU A 83 6.25 -3.80 10.14
C LEU A 83 4.92 -3.26 9.66
N ILE A 84 4.83 -1.96 9.35
CA ILE A 84 3.73 -1.41 8.55
C ILE A 84 4.17 -1.36 7.08
N THR A 85 3.33 -1.82 6.15
CA THR A 85 3.59 -1.67 4.72
C THR A 85 2.40 -1.04 3.97
N VAL A 86 2.72 -0.25 2.94
CA VAL A 86 1.77 0.23 1.92
C VAL A 86 1.96 -0.48 0.57
N SER A 87 2.85 -1.48 0.51
CA SER A 87 3.28 -2.23 -0.67
C SER A 87 2.46 -3.52 -0.87
N LEU A 88 1.16 -3.47 -0.58
CA LEU A 88 0.28 -4.65 -0.45
C LEU A 88 0.23 -5.53 -1.69
N GLY A 89 0.43 -4.97 -2.89
CA GLY A 89 0.42 -5.73 -4.14
C GLY A 89 1.47 -6.85 -4.19
N ALA A 90 2.56 -6.75 -3.43
CA ALA A 90 3.57 -7.81 -3.36
C ALA A 90 2.99 -9.11 -2.77
N LEU A 91 1.98 -9.01 -1.90
CA LEU A 91 1.31 -10.17 -1.28
C LEU A 91 0.41 -10.94 -2.25
N ALA A 92 0.30 -10.49 -3.51
CA ALA A 92 -0.29 -11.30 -4.57
C ALA A 92 0.59 -12.50 -4.96
N ASP A 93 1.85 -12.54 -4.53
CA ASP A 93 2.69 -13.74 -4.59
C ASP A 93 2.46 -14.61 -3.33
N PRO A 94 1.86 -15.81 -3.46
CA PRO A 94 1.63 -16.70 -2.32
C PRO A 94 2.91 -17.14 -1.60
N GLN A 95 4.04 -17.19 -2.30
CA GLN A 95 5.32 -17.58 -1.68
C GLN A 95 5.81 -16.48 -0.74
N LEU A 96 5.72 -15.22 -1.19
CA LEU A 96 6.06 -14.07 -0.34
C LEU A 96 5.09 -13.94 0.84
N GLU A 97 3.78 -14.10 0.62
CA GLU A 97 2.77 -14.07 1.69
C GLU A 97 3.08 -15.13 2.77
N ALA A 98 3.36 -16.37 2.36
CA ALA A 98 3.73 -17.45 3.28
C ALA A 98 5.04 -17.17 4.01
N GLN A 99 6.06 -16.67 3.31
CA GLN A 99 7.35 -16.31 3.90
C GLN A 99 7.20 -15.22 4.97
N LEU A 100 6.47 -14.15 4.68
CA LEU A 100 6.25 -13.05 5.63
C LEU A 100 5.39 -13.49 6.83
N THR A 101 4.42 -14.37 6.60
CA THR A 101 3.62 -14.97 7.69
C THR A 101 4.50 -15.78 8.63
N HIS A 102 5.34 -16.67 8.09
CA HIS A 102 6.25 -17.47 8.89
C HIS A 102 7.27 -16.62 9.65
N ALA A 103 7.83 -15.59 8.99
CA ALA A 103 8.75 -14.64 9.61
C ALA A 103 8.12 -13.89 10.79
N ALA A 104 6.87 -13.42 10.63
CA ALA A 104 6.12 -12.76 11.68
C ALA A 104 5.87 -13.68 12.88
N GLU A 105 5.46 -14.94 12.63
CA GLU A 105 5.27 -15.94 13.67
C GLU A 105 6.57 -16.28 14.40
N ALA A 106 7.67 -16.47 13.68
CA ALA A 106 8.97 -16.82 14.24
C ALA A 106 9.57 -15.71 15.11
N GLY A 107 9.43 -14.45 14.70
CA GLY A 107 9.88 -13.29 15.46
C GLY A 107 8.91 -12.83 16.55
N GLY A 108 7.67 -13.33 16.56
CA GLY A 108 6.62 -12.81 17.43
C GLY A 108 6.19 -11.38 17.09
N ALA A 109 6.31 -11.01 15.81
CA ALA A 109 5.99 -9.69 15.27
C ALA A 109 4.70 -9.71 14.44
N GLN A 110 4.26 -8.53 13.99
CA GLN A 110 3.09 -8.37 13.13
C GLN A 110 3.42 -7.55 11.88
N LEU A 111 2.96 -8.06 10.73
CA LEU A 111 2.86 -7.29 9.49
C LEU A 111 1.51 -6.57 9.43
N HIS A 112 1.54 -5.26 9.53
CA HIS A 112 0.39 -4.38 9.43
C HIS A 112 0.25 -3.81 8.02
N LEU A 113 -0.95 -3.91 7.48
CA LEU A 113 -1.26 -3.38 6.15
C LEU A 113 -1.91 -2.00 6.30
N ALA A 114 -1.24 -0.97 5.80
CA ALA A 114 -1.86 0.35 5.67
C ALA A 114 -2.94 0.28 4.58
N SER A 115 -4.07 0.97 4.79
CA SER A 115 -5.20 0.91 3.84
C SER A 115 -4.86 1.51 2.48
N GLY A 116 -3.80 2.32 2.39
CA GLY A 116 -3.38 2.94 1.13
C GLY A 116 -4.39 3.99 0.69
N ALA A 117 -4.72 3.98 -0.61
CA ALA A 117 -5.64 4.95 -1.22
C ALA A 117 -7.12 4.57 -1.13
N ILE A 118 -7.47 3.58 -0.29
CA ILE A 118 -8.84 3.10 -0.08
C ILE A 118 -9.19 3.12 1.42
N GLY A 119 -10.47 3.04 1.74
CA GLY A 119 -11.03 2.94 3.09
C GLY A 119 -12.15 1.89 3.14
N ALA A 120 -12.90 1.88 4.25
CA ALA A 120 -13.99 0.94 4.50
C ALA A 120 -13.60 -0.57 4.41
N LEU A 121 -12.31 -0.87 4.60
CA LEU A 121 -11.81 -2.24 4.61
C LEU A 121 -12.29 -3.03 5.84
N ASP A 122 -12.61 -2.33 6.93
CA ASP A 122 -13.27 -2.86 8.13
C ASP A 122 -14.67 -3.41 7.82
N ALA A 123 -15.49 -2.68 7.05
CA ALA A 123 -16.79 -3.14 6.60
C ALA A 123 -16.67 -4.39 5.70
N LEU A 124 -15.64 -4.43 4.85
CA LEU A 124 -15.36 -5.59 4.01
C LEU A 124 -14.90 -6.81 4.82
N GLN A 125 -14.06 -6.60 5.84
CA GLN A 125 -13.65 -7.64 6.78
C GLN A 125 -14.85 -8.18 7.59
N ALA A 126 -15.73 -7.30 8.06
CA ALA A 126 -16.96 -7.70 8.75
C ALA A 126 -17.89 -8.51 7.82
N ALA A 127 -18.05 -8.08 6.57
CA ALA A 127 -18.80 -8.79 5.55
C ALA A 127 -18.24 -10.20 5.27
N ARG A 128 -16.91 -10.36 5.25
CA ARG A 128 -16.25 -11.66 5.09
C ARG A 128 -16.70 -12.68 6.14
N VAL A 129 -16.91 -12.25 7.39
CA VAL A 129 -17.47 -13.11 8.45
C VAL A 129 -18.92 -13.48 8.16
N GLY A 130 -19.70 -12.54 7.61
CA GLY A 130 -21.13 -12.68 7.30
C GLY A 130 -21.46 -13.25 5.91
N GLY A 131 -20.63 -14.11 5.33
CA GLY A 131 -20.93 -14.77 4.06
C GLY A 131 -20.88 -13.83 2.84
N LEU A 132 -19.78 -13.10 2.70
CA LEU A 132 -19.44 -12.32 1.52
C LEU A 132 -19.22 -13.24 0.30
N THR A 133 -19.93 -12.99 -0.79
CA THR A 133 -19.93 -13.83 -2.00
C THR A 133 -19.30 -13.15 -3.20
N ASP A 134 -19.46 -11.83 -3.32
CA ASP A 134 -19.01 -11.07 -4.48
C ASP A 134 -18.29 -9.80 -4.03
N VAL A 135 -17.12 -9.54 -4.62
CA VAL A 135 -16.39 -8.28 -4.46
C VAL A 135 -15.88 -7.85 -5.82
N THR A 136 -16.18 -6.61 -6.20
CA THR A 136 -15.62 -5.95 -7.38
C THR A 136 -14.94 -4.66 -6.96
N TYR A 137 -13.67 -4.52 -7.34
CA TYR A 137 -12.94 -3.26 -7.28
C TYR A 137 -12.88 -2.62 -8.67
N THR A 138 -13.28 -1.35 -8.78
CA THR A 138 -13.12 -0.56 -9.99
C THR A 138 -12.15 0.58 -9.72
N GLY A 139 -11.02 0.59 -10.43
CA GLY A 139 -10.07 1.68 -10.44
C GLY A 139 -10.24 2.53 -11.69
N ARG A 140 -10.54 3.81 -11.54
CA ARG A 140 -10.70 4.76 -12.66
C ARG A 140 -9.74 5.93 -12.49
N LYS A 141 -9.05 6.31 -13.56
CA LYS A 141 -8.11 7.44 -13.54
C LYS A 141 -8.20 8.25 -14.84
N PRO A 142 -7.76 9.52 -14.83
CA PRO A 142 -7.49 10.25 -16.06
C PRO A 142 -6.48 9.45 -16.92
N PRO A 143 -6.51 9.55 -18.26
CA PRO A 143 -5.62 8.77 -19.13
C PRO A 143 -4.14 8.94 -18.77
N ASN A 144 -3.73 10.16 -18.42
CA ASN A 144 -2.36 10.45 -17.99
C ASN A 144 -1.91 9.67 -16.74
N GLY A 145 -2.85 9.27 -15.87
CA GLY A 145 -2.59 8.46 -14.68
C GLY A 145 -2.23 6.99 -14.99
N TRP A 146 -2.42 6.55 -16.23
CA TRP A 146 -2.11 5.20 -16.70
C TRP A 146 -0.81 5.10 -17.51
N ARG A 147 -0.11 6.21 -17.77
CA ARG A 147 1.15 6.20 -18.53
C ARG A 147 2.23 5.36 -17.85
N GLY A 148 2.99 4.61 -18.66
CA GLY A 148 4.02 3.67 -18.18
C GLY A 148 3.43 2.44 -17.50
N SER A 149 2.22 2.04 -17.90
CA SER A 149 1.54 0.80 -17.53
C SER A 149 1.01 0.08 -18.78
N PRO A 150 0.65 -1.20 -18.70
CA PRO A 150 0.12 -1.95 -19.85
C PRO A 150 -1.15 -1.37 -20.49
N ALA A 151 -1.79 -0.36 -19.89
CA ALA A 151 -2.89 0.36 -20.53
C ALA A 151 -2.50 0.93 -21.91
N GLU A 152 -1.23 1.33 -22.10
CA GLU A 152 -0.71 1.86 -23.37
C GLU A 152 -0.66 0.82 -24.48
N ASP A 153 -0.67 -0.48 -24.14
CA ASP A 153 -0.72 -1.57 -25.11
C ASP A 153 -2.16 -1.82 -25.62
N HIS A 154 -3.16 -1.27 -24.92
CA HIS A 154 -4.59 -1.50 -25.20
C HIS A 154 -5.34 -0.25 -25.65
N LEU A 155 -4.88 0.95 -25.27
CA LEU A 155 -5.57 2.23 -25.53
C LEU A 155 -4.59 3.30 -26.04
N ASP A 156 -5.06 4.12 -26.98
CA ASP A 156 -4.45 5.43 -27.25
C ASP A 156 -4.90 6.43 -26.19
N LEU A 157 -4.07 6.61 -25.15
CA LEU A 157 -4.37 7.48 -24.01
C LEU A 157 -4.44 8.97 -24.39
N ASP A 158 -3.86 9.38 -25.52
CA ASP A 158 -3.84 10.77 -25.98
C ASP A 158 -5.08 11.13 -26.82
N ALA A 159 -5.68 10.13 -27.49
CA ALA A 159 -6.86 10.32 -28.34
C ALA A 159 -8.19 9.92 -27.67
N LEU A 160 -8.16 9.48 -26.41
CA LEU A 160 -9.33 8.96 -25.71
C LEU A 160 -10.38 10.05 -25.45
N ASN A 161 -11.62 9.84 -25.93
CA ASN A 161 -12.74 10.79 -25.79
C ASN A 161 -13.89 10.30 -24.88
N GLU A 162 -13.91 9.01 -24.56
CA GLU A 162 -14.86 8.37 -23.65
C GLU A 162 -14.15 7.39 -22.71
N ALA A 163 -14.80 7.03 -21.61
CA ALA A 163 -14.22 6.08 -20.66
C ALA A 163 -14.04 4.70 -21.30
N ALA A 164 -12.85 4.13 -21.18
CA ALA A 164 -12.51 2.82 -21.72
C ALA A 164 -11.86 1.93 -20.65
N THR A 165 -12.41 0.72 -20.50
CA THR A 165 -11.79 -0.34 -19.71
C THR A 165 -10.64 -0.95 -20.50
N HIS A 166 -9.45 -1.00 -19.89
CA HIS A 166 -8.27 -1.65 -20.49
C HIS A 166 -7.85 -2.92 -19.77
N PHE A 167 -8.51 -3.26 -18.66
CA PHE A 167 -8.27 -4.49 -17.92
C PHE A 167 -9.53 -4.94 -17.17
N GLU A 168 -9.86 -6.22 -17.30
CA GLU A 168 -10.81 -6.94 -16.45
C GLU A 168 -10.21 -8.30 -16.07
N GLY A 169 -10.22 -8.63 -14.79
CA GLY A 169 -9.63 -9.87 -14.29
C GLY A 169 -9.69 -9.96 -12.76
N THR A 170 -8.97 -10.92 -12.19
CA THR A 170 -8.88 -11.07 -10.74
C THR A 170 -7.94 -10.02 -10.13
N ALA A 171 -8.06 -9.80 -8.82
CA ALA A 171 -7.11 -8.95 -8.10
C ALA A 171 -5.69 -9.50 -8.15
N ARG A 172 -5.49 -10.83 -8.27
CA ARG A 172 -4.17 -11.42 -8.50
C ARG A 172 -3.58 -10.96 -9.83
N GLN A 173 -4.34 -11.12 -10.93
CA GLN A 173 -3.92 -10.69 -12.26
C GLN A 173 -3.62 -9.19 -12.28
N ALA A 174 -4.50 -8.37 -11.70
CA ALA A 174 -4.29 -6.92 -11.62
C ALA A 174 -2.99 -6.58 -10.85
N ALA A 175 -2.68 -7.32 -9.79
CA ALA A 175 -1.49 -7.08 -9.00
C ALA A 175 -0.19 -7.47 -9.72
N THR A 176 -0.24 -8.57 -10.49
CA THR A 176 0.89 -9.05 -11.30
C THR A 176 1.13 -8.17 -12.53
N ASP A 177 0.07 -7.81 -13.26
CA ASP A 177 0.17 -7.12 -14.55
C ASP A 177 0.34 -5.60 -14.37
N TYR A 178 -0.24 -5.02 -13.31
CA TYR A 178 -0.19 -3.59 -13.00
C TYR A 178 0.47 -3.32 -11.64
N PRO A 179 1.74 -3.74 -11.39
CA PRO A 179 2.35 -3.70 -10.05
C PRO A 179 2.40 -2.30 -9.44
N LYS A 180 2.54 -1.25 -10.26
CA LYS A 180 2.51 0.17 -9.81
C LYS A 180 1.13 0.65 -9.34
N ASN A 181 0.06 -0.05 -9.72
CA ASN A 181 -1.33 0.30 -9.43
C ASN A 181 -2.06 -0.79 -8.60
N ALA A 182 -1.35 -1.86 -8.26
CA ALA A 182 -1.85 -3.08 -7.62
C ALA A 182 -2.36 -2.91 -6.19
N ASN A 183 -1.80 -1.95 -5.44
CA ASN A 183 -1.94 -1.94 -3.98
C ASN A 183 -3.39 -1.80 -3.49
N VAL A 184 -4.24 -1.07 -4.22
CA VAL A 184 -5.66 -0.94 -3.84
C VAL A 184 -6.43 -2.24 -4.11
N ALA A 185 -6.21 -2.88 -5.27
CA ALA A 185 -6.80 -4.18 -5.56
C ALA A 185 -6.39 -5.22 -4.52
N ALA A 186 -5.10 -5.22 -4.13
CA ALA A 186 -4.58 -6.08 -3.08
C ALA A 186 -5.20 -5.78 -1.71
N ALA A 187 -5.35 -4.51 -1.32
CA ALA A 187 -6.01 -4.13 -0.08
C ALA A 187 -7.44 -4.67 0.01
N VAL A 188 -8.20 -4.54 -1.08
CA VAL A 188 -9.58 -5.06 -1.17
C VAL A 188 -9.59 -6.59 -1.11
N ALA A 189 -8.69 -7.26 -1.83
CA ALA A 189 -8.59 -8.71 -1.82
C ALA A 189 -8.26 -9.28 -0.43
N LEU A 190 -7.26 -8.70 0.24
CA LEU A 190 -6.80 -9.13 1.57
C LEU A 190 -7.86 -8.89 2.66
N ALA A 191 -8.61 -7.78 2.56
CA ALA A 191 -9.71 -7.48 3.47
C ALA A 191 -10.99 -8.29 3.16
N GLY A 192 -11.20 -8.68 1.90
CA GLY A 192 -12.40 -9.34 1.41
C GLY A 192 -12.24 -10.84 1.15
N ILE A 193 -12.67 -11.27 -0.04
CA ILE A 193 -12.79 -12.69 -0.43
C ILE A 193 -11.50 -13.31 -0.99
N GLY A 194 -10.37 -12.62 -0.89
CA GLY A 194 -9.09 -13.07 -1.43
C GLY A 194 -8.84 -12.64 -2.88
N PHE A 195 -7.59 -12.85 -3.33
CA PHE A 195 -7.08 -12.33 -4.60
C PHE A 195 -7.75 -12.93 -5.84
N ASP A 196 -8.07 -14.22 -5.81
CA ASP A 196 -8.61 -14.92 -6.99
C ASP A 196 -10.13 -14.74 -7.14
N ALA A 197 -10.84 -14.47 -6.05
CA ALA A 197 -12.29 -14.28 -6.07
C ALA A 197 -12.69 -12.80 -6.21
N THR A 198 -11.82 -11.86 -5.86
CA THR A 198 -12.06 -10.42 -6.05
C THR A 198 -11.89 -10.04 -7.52
N GLN A 199 -12.94 -9.50 -8.14
CA GLN A 199 -12.91 -8.99 -9.51
C GLN A 199 -12.38 -7.56 -9.56
N VAL A 200 -11.64 -7.23 -10.62
CA VAL A 200 -11.04 -5.91 -10.83
C VAL A 200 -11.36 -5.40 -12.23
N ARG A 201 -11.70 -4.12 -12.33
CA ARG A 201 -11.78 -3.37 -13.59
C ARG A 201 -10.93 -2.12 -13.51
N LEU A 202 -10.08 -1.89 -14.51
CA LEU A 202 -9.27 -0.68 -14.61
C LEU A 202 -9.68 0.14 -15.84
N ILE A 203 -9.98 1.42 -15.59
CA ILE A 203 -10.64 2.30 -16.55
C ILE A 203 -9.80 3.58 -16.74
N ALA A 204 -9.49 3.90 -17.99
CA ALA A 204 -9.02 5.22 -18.39
C ALA A 204 -10.24 6.07 -18.75
N ASP A 205 -10.38 7.25 -18.13
CA ASP A 205 -11.55 8.11 -18.33
C ASP A 205 -11.12 9.57 -18.51
N PRO A 206 -11.28 10.17 -19.71
CA PRO A 206 -10.88 11.55 -19.97
C PRO A 206 -11.78 12.58 -19.26
N GLN A 207 -12.92 12.16 -18.69
CA GLN A 207 -13.88 13.05 -18.02
C GLN A 207 -13.59 13.21 -16.52
N VAL A 208 -12.73 12.39 -15.92
CA VAL A 208 -12.34 12.51 -14.51
C VAL A 208 -11.00 13.21 -14.37
N THR A 209 -10.84 13.92 -13.26
CA THR A 209 -9.58 14.61 -12.90
C THR A 209 -8.88 13.98 -11.69
N ALA A 210 -9.57 13.10 -10.97
CA ALA A 210 -9.09 12.42 -9.77
C ALA A 210 -8.94 10.90 -9.99
N ASN A 211 -8.15 10.26 -9.13
CA ASN A 211 -8.12 8.79 -9.07
C ASN A 211 -9.32 8.32 -8.27
N ILE A 212 -10.18 7.53 -8.90
CA ILE A 212 -11.40 7.01 -8.29
C ILE A 212 -11.22 5.53 -7.97
N HIS A 213 -11.58 5.18 -6.75
CA HIS A 213 -11.60 3.81 -6.25
C HIS A 213 -13.00 3.48 -5.79
N GLU A 214 -13.60 2.48 -6.43
CA GLU A 214 -14.93 1.98 -6.07
C GLU A 214 -14.84 0.52 -5.65
N VAL A 215 -15.51 0.16 -4.56
CA VAL A 215 -15.63 -1.22 -4.08
C VAL A 215 -17.10 -1.53 -3.94
N THR A 216 -17.58 -2.52 -4.69
CA THR A 216 -18.93 -3.07 -4.53
C THR A 216 -18.83 -4.48 -3.96
N ALA A 217 -19.62 -4.76 -2.93
CA ALA A 217 -19.63 -6.06 -2.28
C ALA A 217 -21.06 -6.54 -2.01
N LYS A 218 -21.25 -7.86 -2.09
CA LYS A 218 -22.53 -8.53 -1.83
C LYS A 218 -22.33 -9.81 -1.03
N GLY A 219 -23.31 -10.13 -0.19
CA GLY A 219 -23.34 -11.36 0.59
C GLY A 219 -24.63 -11.49 1.38
N THR A 220 -24.66 -12.39 2.35
CA THR A 220 -25.87 -12.61 3.15
C THR A 220 -26.27 -11.39 4.00
N PHE A 221 -25.31 -10.50 4.29
CA PHE A 221 -25.51 -9.23 4.97
C PHE A 221 -26.22 -8.17 4.11
N GLY A 222 -26.41 -8.42 2.81
CA GLY A 222 -26.92 -7.45 1.83
C GLY A 222 -25.83 -6.99 0.87
N GLN A 223 -25.79 -5.69 0.58
CA GLN A 223 -24.83 -5.11 -0.36
C GLN A 223 -24.38 -3.72 0.08
N PHE A 224 -23.16 -3.34 -0.29
CA PHE A 224 -22.66 -1.97 -0.18
C PHE A 224 -21.79 -1.60 -1.37
N THR A 225 -21.68 -0.28 -1.59
CA THR A 225 -20.72 0.31 -2.50
C THR A 225 -20.01 1.46 -1.78
N PHE A 226 -18.69 1.45 -1.82
CA PHE A 226 -17.85 2.55 -1.34
C PHE A 226 -17.18 3.23 -2.52
N HIS A 227 -17.10 4.55 -2.45
CA HIS A 227 -16.52 5.39 -3.49
C HIS A 227 -15.55 6.38 -2.84
N ILE A 228 -14.31 6.43 -3.36
CA ILE A 228 -13.29 7.38 -2.91
C ILE A 228 -12.67 8.06 -4.13
N GLU A 229 -12.67 9.38 -4.11
CA GLU A 229 -11.92 10.21 -5.05
C GLU A 229 -10.65 10.75 -4.37
N GLY A 230 -9.50 10.29 -4.83
CA GLY A 230 -8.20 10.64 -4.28
C GLY A 230 -7.47 11.69 -5.12
N THR A 231 -6.84 12.63 -4.44
CA THR A 231 -5.84 13.53 -5.02
C THR A 231 -4.43 12.96 -4.86
N ALA A 232 -3.54 13.33 -5.77
CA ALA A 232 -2.12 12.99 -5.65
C ALA A 232 -1.43 13.89 -4.60
N LEU A 233 -0.26 13.45 -4.13
CA LEU A 233 0.61 14.32 -3.34
C LEU A 233 1.05 15.54 -4.19
N PRO A 234 1.13 16.75 -3.60
CA PRO A 234 1.54 17.96 -4.32
C PRO A 234 2.86 17.80 -5.10
N ASP A 235 3.83 17.12 -4.50
CA ASP A 235 5.17 16.94 -5.07
C ASP A 235 5.37 15.62 -5.82
N ASN A 236 4.34 14.77 -5.91
CA ASN A 236 4.41 13.52 -6.66
C ASN A 236 3.03 13.10 -7.21
N PRO A 237 2.72 13.39 -8.49
CA PRO A 237 1.44 13.05 -9.10
C PRO A 237 1.18 11.54 -9.19
N ARG A 238 2.20 10.69 -9.05
CA ARG A 238 2.07 9.23 -9.12
C ARG A 238 1.63 8.59 -7.80
N SER A 239 1.72 9.30 -6.68
CA SER A 239 1.40 8.75 -5.35
C SER A 239 0.16 9.43 -4.78
N SER A 240 -0.82 8.63 -4.34
CA SER A 240 -2.01 9.14 -3.65
C SER A 240 -1.65 9.77 -2.30
N ALA A 241 -2.19 10.96 -2.02
CA ALA A 241 -2.00 11.62 -0.73
C ALA A 241 -2.59 10.79 0.41
N LEU A 242 -3.74 10.16 0.19
CA LEU A 242 -4.39 9.30 1.17
C LEU A 242 -3.54 8.08 1.53
N ALA A 243 -2.77 7.54 0.57
CA ALA A 243 -1.86 6.43 0.87
C ALA A 243 -0.79 6.83 1.90
N ALA A 244 -0.19 8.01 1.77
CA ALA A 244 0.78 8.49 2.77
C ALA A 244 0.12 8.82 4.12
N MET A 245 -1.10 9.37 4.10
CA MET A 245 -1.87 9.63 5.32
C MET A 245 -2.26 8.33 6.03
N SER A 246 -2.58 7.26 5.29
CA SER A 246 -2.93 5.95 5.85
C SER A 246 -1.80 5.34 6.66
N VAL A 247 -0.55 5.57 6.26
CA VAL A 247 0.65 5.13 7.00
C VAL A 247 0.75 5.86 8.34
N ILE A 248 0.59 7.19 8.33
CA ILE A 248 0.56 7.98 9.58
C ILE A 248 -0.59 7.54 10.50
N ALA A 249 -1.77 7.27 9.93
CA ALA A 249 -2.91 6.76 10.69
C ALA A 249 -2.60 5.39 11.32
N ALA A 250 -1.97 4.48 10.57
CA ALA A 250 -1.56 3.16 11.07
C ALA A 250 -0.53 3.25 12.21
N ILE A 251 0.47 4.14 12.09
CA ILE A 251 1.45 4.40 13.16
C ILE A 251 0.75 4.93 14.42
N ARG A 252 -0.16 5.89 14.26
CA ARG A 252 -0.90 6.47 15.40
C ARG A 252 -1.80 5.45 16.09
N ARG A 253 -2.45 4.58 15.32
CA ARG A 253 -3.28 3.49 15.85
C ARG A 253 -2.51 2.62 16.84
N ARG A 254 -1.25 2.29 16.56
CA ARG A 254 -0.38 1.50 17.43
C ARG A 254 -0.09 2.15 18.79
N ARG A 255 -0.31 3.47 18.91
CA ARG A 255 -0.04 4.25 20.12
C ARG A 255 -1.30 4.68 20.86
N ALA A 256 -2.45 4.55 20.21
CA ALA A 256 -3.70 5.07 20.73
C ALA A 256 -4.27 4.15 21.82
N ALA A 257 -4.76 4.74 22.91
CA ALA A 257 -5.49 4.00 23.94
C ALA A 257 -6.91 3.58 23.48
N ILE A 258 -7.45 4.27 22.47
CA ILE A 258 -8.76 4.01 21.86
C ILE A 258 -8.55 3.99 20.35
N THR A 259 -8.96 2.90 19.69
CA THR A 259 -8.83 2.70 18.24
C THR A 259 -10.16 2.29 17.61
N THR A 260 -10.31 2.61 16.33
CA THR A 260 -11.25 1.94 15.41
C THR A 260 -10.51 0.90 14.59
#